data_AF-A0A838IK57-F1
#
_entry.id   AF-A0A838IK57-F1
#
_cell.length_a   1.000
_cell.length_b   1.000
_cell.length_c   1.000
_cell.angle_alpha   90.00
_cell.angle_beta   90.00
_cell.angle_gamma   90.00
#
_symmetry.space_group_name_H-M   'P 1'
#
loop_
_entity.id
_entity.type
_entity.pdbx_description
1 polymer ?
#
loop_
_entity_poly.entity_id
_entity_poly.type
_entity_poly.pdbx_seq_one_letter_code
_entity_poly.pdbx_strand_id
1 'polypeptide(L)'
;MNEPRPIRFILAALFLALTPVLLLTHCNYESQSLGEVHCSSEGVSAQGRTCRDGYWIDEDSVVVDVGVDADVTACIPETNADFCTRQGASCGEPAGLDNCGKARTGAVCGACTAPQVCHGDNQCACAGESITALCARLEFQCGRAIDVTDICNAVVTIECGSCSRDLDQCVDNRCACEDERTTTELCADHEKNCGTLSLEDGCGNLVEDLECGSCTGEHETCDDNQCRCVDDRSTAQLCVAHGKFCGLSSLTDRCGVTTAGVDCGTCPGEFALCNATTSTCACADNRTDAQKCAAAQKQCNTFTFTDGCGLNESVACGTCSSEFESCTAGNLCVCNDTRDIALICEANAKQCGTATVVDGCGQTRPNVTCGSCINAIEICNPATNQCDCQDTRADSDLCDDQGIQCGQADVSDGCGNARSINCGGCTDLGTHWSCGATNNLCACEDLRLGTALCEENFKQCGTSTLTDGCGVARPNVNCGSCTTDGTACANNLCVCAADTRTDAQLCTANSYICGQATVTDSCGSPRIVTCANCPTNQVCQNNTACVCVPLGVKAMCDSITNPKCGDTTNIDNGCGTKQTVNCNGTCQQGNRECKKVQGTWTCV
;
A
#
# COMPACT_ATOMS: atom_id res chain seq x y z
N MET A 1 -22.03 -13.46 -34.59
CA MET A 1 -21.01 -13.65 -35.65
C MET A 1 -20.26 -14.93 -35.33
N ASN A 2 -20.30 -15.87 -36.29
CA ASN A 2 -19.44 -17.03 -36.52
C ASN A 2 -19.28 -18.11 -35.43
N GLU A 3 -19.99 -19.22 -35.62
CA GLU A 3 -19.34 -20.54 -35.60
C GLU A 3 -18.30 -20.65 -36.74
N PRO A 4 -17.39 -21.64 -36.69
CA PRO A 4 -17.68 -22.86 -37.45
C PRO A 4 -17.23 -24.19 -36.80
N ARG A 5 -17.92 -25.26 -37.22
CA ARG A 5 -17.60 -26.69 -37.04
C ARG A 5 -16.26 -27.11 -37.68
N PRO A 6 -15.78 -28.35 -37.43
CA PRO A 6 -15.84 -29.35 -38.51
C PRO A 6 -16.05 -30.85 -38.12
N ILE A 7 -16.91 -31.51 -38.92
CA ILE A 7 -16.87 -32.84 -39.61
C ILE A 7 -15.80 -33.90 -39.21
N ARG A 8 -16.22 -35.17 -38.99
CA ARG A 8 -15.82 -36.41 -39.77
C ARG A 8 -16.38 -37.77 -39.24
N PHE A 9 -17.07 -38.49 -40.14
CA PHE A 9 -17.05 -39.94 -40.50
C PHE A 9 -16.92 -41.11 -39.49
N ILE A 10 -17.79 -42.14 -39.63
CA ILE A 10 -17.59 -43.62 -39.78
C ILE A 10 -19.00 -44.27 -39.83
N LEU A 11 -19.55 -44.84 -40.92
CA LEU A 11 -19.36 -46.14 -41.62
C LEU A 11 -19.76 -47.43 -40.86
N ALA A 12 -20.75 -48.13 -41.45
CA ALA A 12 -20.99 -49.58 -41.50
C ALA A 12 -21.80 -50.30 -40.38
N ALA A 13 -23.00 -50.78 -40.72
CA ALA A 13 -23.31 -52.23 -40.79
C ALA A 13 -24.76 -52.44 -41.31
N LEU A 14 -24.88 -53.29 -42.34
CA LEU A 14 -26.11 -53.72 -42.99
C LEU A 14 -26.19 -55.26 -42.90
N PHE A 15 -27.42 -55.81 -42.98
CA PHE A 15 -27.85 -57.15 -43.42
C PHE A 15 -28.30 -58.25 -42.42
N LEU A 16 -29.32 -58.98 -42.92
CA LEU A 16 -29.88 -60.31 -42.60
C LEU A 16 -31.07 -60.34 -41.61
N ALA A 17 -32.21 -61.01 -41.87
CA ALA A 17 -32.65 -61.86 -42.97
C ALA A 17 -34.19 -62.07 -42.92
N LEU A 18 -34.83 -62.19 -44.09
CA LEU A 18 -36.17 -62.76 -44.29
C LEU A 18 -36.12 -64.30 -44.25
N THR A 19 -37.15 -64.95 -43.67
CA THR A 19 -38.03 -65.97 -44.32
C THR A 19 -38.92 -66.65 -43.27
N PRO A 20 -40.23 -66.87 -43.55
CA PRO A 20 -40.98 -67.98 -42.98
C PRO A 20 -41.25 -69.10 -44.00
N VAL A 21 -41.26 -70.31 -43.48
CA VAL A 21 -41.29 -71.62 -44.15
C VAL A 21 -42.69 -71.96 -44.68
N LEU A 22 -42.75 -72.35 -45.95
CA LEU A 22 -43.93 -72.92 -46.63
C LEU A 22 -43.89 -74.45 -46.49
N LEU A 23 -44.98 -75.06 -46.01
CA LEU A 23 -45.17 -76.52 -45.94
C LEU A 23 -46.29 -76.94 -46.91
N LEU A 24 -45.98 -77.87 -47.80
CA LEU A 24 -46.90 -78.60 -48.67
C LEU A 24 -46.62 -80.10 -48.51
N THR A 25 -47.68 -80.92 -48.37
CA THR A 25 -47.85 -82.27 -48.96
C THR A 25 -49.22 -82.85 -48.51
N HIS A 26 -50.22 -83.05 -49.38
CA HIS A 26 -50.53 -84.15 -50.33
C HIS A 26 -51.54 -85.18 -49.77
N CYS A 27 -52.69 -85.33 -50.46
CA CYS A 27 -53.65 -86.43 -50.30
C CYS A 27 -53.50 -87.43 -51.45
N ASN A 28 -53.47 -88.73 -51.15
CA ASN A 28 -53.53 -89.84 -52.12
C ASN A 28 -54.99 -90.28 -52.36
N TYR A 29 -55.33 -90.61 -53.61
CA TYR A 29 -56.59 -91.23 -54.02
C TYR A 29 -56.29 -92.45 -54.90
N GLU A 30 -56.84 -93.61 -54.54
CA GLU A 30 -56.61 -94.92 -55.20
C GLU A 30 -57.98 -95.54 -55.54
N SER A 31 -58.26 -95.77 -56.83
CA SER A 31 -59.50 -96.42 -57.29
C SER A 31 -59.19 -97.78 -57.92
N GLN A 32 -59.44 -98.85 -57.16
CA GLN A 32 -59.40 -100.24 -57.62
C GLN A 32 -60.76 -100.63 -58.23
N SER A 33 -60.89 -100.56 -59.55
CA SER A 33 -61.82 -101.44 -60.29
C SER A 33 -61.47 -101.40 -61.77
N LEU A 34 -61.03 -102.54 -62.30
CA LEU A 34 -61.09 -103.03 -63.69
C LEU A 34 -59.91 -104.01 -63.87
N GLY A 35 -60.22 -105.30 -64.02
CA GLY A 35 -59.23 -106.33 -64.32
C GLY A 35 -58.53 -106.06 -65.66
N GLU A 36 -57.30 -106.55 -65.79
CA GLU A 36 -56.40 -106.28 -66.91
C GLU A 36 -57.03 -106.70 -68.25
N VAL A 37 -57.40 -105.71 -69.08
CA VAL A 37 -58.03 -105.90 -70.41
C VAL A 37 -56.99 -106.30 -71.47
N HIS A 38 -55.70 -106.20 -71.13
CA HIS A 38 -54.59 -106.62 -71.97
C HIS A 38 -54.13 -108.03 -71.62
N CYS A 39 -53.69 -108.77 -72.64
CA CYS A 39 -53.00 -110.04 -72.50
C CYS A 39 -51.64 -109.96 -73.18
N SER A 40 -50.62 -110.47 -72.49
CA SER A 40 -49.21 -110.32 -72.91
C SER A 40 -48.73 -111.41 -73.88
N SER A 41 -49.55 -112.43 -74.14
CA SER A 41 -49.20 -113.57 -74.97
C SER A 41 -50.34 -113.90 -75.93
N GLU A 42 -50.11 -113.78 -77.23
CA GLU A 42 -51.07 -114.15 -78.26
C GLU A 42 -51.48 -115.64 -78.18
N GLY A 43 -52.76 -115.92 -78.37
CA GLY A 43 -53.30 -117.28 -78.52
C GLY A 43 -53.47 -118.10 -77.23
N VAL A 44 -53.19 -117.56 -76.03
CA VAL A 44 -53.58 -118.21 -74.77
C VAL A 44 -55.05 -118.00 -74.48
N SER A 45 -55.71 -119.03 -73.94
CA SER A 45 -57.10 -118.97 -73.48
C SER A 45 -57.17 -118.98 -71.95
N ALA A 46 -57.87 -118.02 -71.36
CA ALA A 46 -58.12 -117.94 -69.92
C ALA A 46 -59.54 -117.42 -69.66
N GLN A 47 -60.26 -118.07 -68.74
CA GLN A 47 -61.63 -117.72 -68.36
C GLN A 47 -62.64 -117.61 -69.53
N GLY A 48 -62.51 -118.49 -70.53
CA GLY A 48 -63.46 -118.56 -71.67
C GLY A 48 -63.16 -117.60 -72.82
N ARG A 49 -62.12 -116.75 -72.69
CA ARG A 49 -61.65 -115.83 -73.73
C ARG A 49 -60.31 -116.27 -74.27
N THR A 50 -60.03 -115.95 -75.53
CA THR A 50 -58.73 -116.17 -76.17
C THR A 50 -58.06 -114.81 -76.42
N CYS A 51 -56.77 -114.71 -76.10
CA CYS A 51 -55.98 -113.52 -76.39
C CYS A 51 -55.73 -113.39 -77.89
N ARG A 52 -56.21 -112.29 -78.49
CA ARG A 52 -56.00 -111.98 -79.90
C ARG A 52 -55.78 -110.47 -80.10
N ASP A 53 -54.71 -110.14 -80.80
CA ASP A 53 -54.11 -108.81 -80.94
C ASP A 53 -53.85 -108.05 -79.61
N GLY A 54 -53.48 -108.77 -78.55
CA GLY A 54 -53.17 -108.20 -77.22
C GLY A 54 -54.39 -107.96 -76.33
N TYR A 55 -55.59 -108.39 -76.74
CA TYR A 55 -56.84 -108.26 -76.00
C TYR A 55 -57.60 -109.60 -75.87
N TRP A 56 -58.37 -109.77 -74.81
CA TRP A 56 -59.20 -110.96 -74.57
C TRP A 56 -60.53 -110.92 -75.36
N ILE A 57 -60.83 -111.92 -76.22
CA ILE A 57 -62.09 -112.05 -77.01
C ILE A 57 -62.85 -113.36 -76.71
N ASP A 58 -64.20 -113.32 -76.64
CA ASP A 58 -65.11 -114.47 -76.44
C ASP A 58 -65.54 -115.09 -77.79
N GLU A 59 -65.40 -116.42 -77.99
CA GLU A 59 -65.54 -117.08 -79.31
C GLU A 59 -66.87 -117.83 -79.60
N ASP A 60 -67.96 -117.60 -78.85
CA ASP A 60 -69.27 -118.24 -79.14
C ASP A 60 -70.27 -117.29 -79.82
N SER A 61 -70.23 -117.21 -81.16
CA SER A 61 -71.41 -116.89 -82.00
C SER A 61 -71.15 -117.17 -83.50
N VAL A 62 -71.34 -118.43 -83.90
CA VAL A 62 -71.38 -118.85 -85.31
C VAL A 62 -72.82 -118.89 -85.81
N VAL A 63 -73.03 -118.35 -87.01
CA VAL A 63 -74.30 -118.35 -87.75
C VAL A 63 -74.15 -119.13 -89.06
N VAL A 64 -75.25 -119.76 -89.50
CA VAL A 64 -75.66 -120.15 -90.88
C VAL A 64 -75.28 -121.56 -91.38
N ASP A 65 -76.31 -122.35 -91.77
CA ASP A 65 -76.54 -122.84 -93.16
C ASP A 65 -77.89 -123.58 -93.28
N VAL A 66 -78.90 -123.02 -93.95
CA VAL A 66 -79.31 -123.12 -95.38
C VAL A 66 -80.15 -124.36 -95.73
N GLY A 67 -81.37 -124.08 -96.20
CA GLY A 67 -82.23 -124.97 -96.99
C GLY A 67 -82.87 -124.15 -98.12
N VAL A 68 -82.61 -124.58 -99.35
CA VAL A 68 -82.94 -123.98 -100.65
C VAL A 68 -84.37 -124.27 -101.13
N ASP A 69 -85.02 -123.32 -101.81
CA ASP A 69 -85.67 -123.53 -103.15
C ASP A 69 -86.05 -122.19 -103.85
N ALA A 70 -86.12 -122.20 -105.19
CA ALA A 70 -86.19 -121.10 -106.20
C ALA A 70 -87.43 -120.16 -106.14
N ASP A 71 -87.59 -118.96 -106.75
CA ASP A 71 -87.15 -118.27 -108.01
C ASP A 71 -87.56 -116.74 -107.91
N VAL A 72 -87.11 -115.85 -108.83
CA VAL A 72 -87.64 -114.48 -109.22
C VAL A 72 -86.78 -113.18 -108.93
N THR A 73 -86.06 -112.67 -109.97
CA THR A 73 -85.56 -111.30 -110.34
C THR A 73 -85.02 -110.24 -109.31
N ALA A 74 -83.90 -109.54 -109.62
CA ALA A 74 -83.13 -108.61 -108.73
C ALA A 74 -83.38 -107.07 -108.88
N CYS A 75 -83.29 -106.29 -107.78
CA CYS A 75 -83.42 -104.80 -107.64
C CYS A 75 -82.06 -104.05 -107.59
N ILE A 76 -81.97 -102.78 -108.04
CA ILE A 76 -80.75 -101.92 -108.02
C ILE A 76 -80.84 -100.82 -106.90
N PRO A 77 -79.93 -100.78 -105.91
CA PRO A 77 -79.93 -99.80 -104.80
C PRO A 77 -79.59 -98.34 -105.19
N GLU A 78 -80.16 -97.36 -104.47
CA GLU A 78 -79.88 -95.90 -104.62
C GLU A 78 -78.50 -95.46 -104.09
N THR A 79 -78.06 -94.21 -104.37
CA THR A 79 -76.78 -93.66 -103.86
C THR A 79 -76.91 -93.00 -102.48
N ASN A 80 -75.79 -92.70 -101.79
CA ASN A 80 -75.82 -91.96 -100.51
C ASN A 80 -76.44 -90.57 -100.68
N ALA A 81 -76.13 -89.85 -101.76
CA ALA A 81 -76.66 -88.50 -101.97
C ALA A 81 -78.19 -88.49 -102.10
N ASP A 82 -78.73 -89.46 -102.84
CA ASP A 82 -80.17 -89.62 -103.01
C ASP A 82 -80.85 -90.05 -101.70
N PHE A 83 -80.20 -90.98 -100.96
CA PHE A 83 -80.65 -91.41 -99.64
C PHE A 83 -80.70 -90.23 -98.65
N CYS A 84 -79.64 -89.41 -98.58
CA CYS A 84 -79.56 -88.22 -97.73
C CYS A 84 -80.63 -87.19 -98.07
N THR A 85 -80.81 -86.92 -99.36
CA THR A 85 -81.84 -85.99 -99.86
C THR A 85 -83.23 -86.48 -99.48
N ARG A 86 -83.51 -87.78 -99.64
CA ARG A 86 -84.79 -88.38 -99.26
C ARG A 86 -85.02 -88.36 -97.75
N GLN A 87 -83.98 -88.55 -96.95
CA GLN A 87 -84.07 -88.46 -95.49
C GLN A 87 -84.06 -87.02 -94.96
N GLY A 88 -83.88 -86.03 -95.84
CA GLY A 88 -83.77 -84.62 -95.45
C GLY A 88 -82.51 -84.30 -94.64
N ALA A 89 -81.50 -85.17 -94.66
CA ALA A 89 -80.28 -85.01 -93.87
C ALA A 89 -79.25 -84.16 -94.63
N SER A 90 -78.78 -83.09 -93.99
CA SER A 90 -77.76 -82.17 -94.54
C SER A 90 -76.37 -82.37 -93.93
N CYS A 91 -76.29 -83.02 -92.77
CA CYS A 91 -75.06 -83.44 -92.09
C CYS A 91 -75.24 -84.86 -91.49
N GLY A 92 -74.15 -85.53 -91.10
CA GLY A 92 -74.21 -86.77 -90.32
C GLY A 92 -74.47 -88.05 -91.13
N GLU A 93 -74.87 -89.11 -90.42
CA GLU A 93 -75.03 -90.47 -90.97
C GLU A 93 -76.42 -91.06 -90.62
N PRO A 94 -77.50 -90.62 -91.28
CA PRO A 94 -78.83 -91.18 -91.05
C PRO A 94 -78.90 -92.69 -91.38
N ALA A 95 -79.73 -93.41 -90.62
CA ALA A 95 -80.06 -94.81 -90.86
C ALA A 95 -81.50 -94.94 -91.39
N GLY A 96 -81.76 -95.88 -92.30
CA GLY A 96 -83.08 -96.09 -92.90
C GLY A 96 -83.07 -97.09 -94.06
N LEU A 97 -84.23 -97.45 -94.61
CA LEU A 97 -84.33 -98.36 -95.76
C LEU A 97 -83.96 -97.63 -97.06
N ASP A 98 -83.26 -98.30 -97.96
CA ASP A 98 -83.04 -97.84 -99.35
C ASP A 98 -84.29 -98.06 -100.22
N ASN A 99 -84.24 -97.62 -101.47
CA ASN A 99 -85.32 -97.81 -102.45
C ASN A 99 -85.61 -99.28 -102.82
N CYS A 100 -84.71 -100.21 -102.49
CA CYS A 100 -84.91 -101.65 -102.63
C CYS A 100 -85.42 -102.31 -101.34
N GLY A 101 -85.74 -101.52 -100.31
CA GLY A 101 -86.24 -102.01 -99.03
C GLY A 101 -85.16 -102.62 -98.13
N LYS A 102 -83.88 -102.47 -98.46
CA LYS A 102 -82.76 -102.95 -97.64
C LYS A 102 -82.29 -101.83 -96.70
N ALA A 103 -82.09 -102.15 -95.42
CA ALA A 103 -81.58 -101.17 -94.47
C ALA A 103 -80.16 -100.69 -94.86
N ARG A 104 -79.99 -99.38 -94.95
CA ARG A 104 -78.69 -98.68 -94.96
C ARG A 104 -78.42 -98.07 -93.60
N THR A 105 -77.22 -98.34 -93.12
CA THR A 105 -76.57 -97.65 -92.01
C THR A 105 -75.27 -97.04 -92.53
N GLY A 106 -74.92 -95.83 -92.08
CA GLY A 106 -73.66 -95.15 -92.46
C GLY A 106 -73.68 -94.42 -93.81
N ALA A 107 -74.84 -93.92 -94.26
CA ALA A 107 -74.89 -93.05 -95.44
C ALA A 107 -74.43 -91.64 -95.05
N VAL A 108 -73.24 -91.23 -95.48
CA VAL A 108 -72.66 -89.92 -95.12
C VAL A 108 -73.36 -88.80 -95.89
N CYS A 109 -74.05 -87.92 -95.15
CA CYS A 109 -74.72 -86.74 -95.65
C CYS A 109 -73.92 -85.51 -95.22
N GLY A 110 -73.20 -84.83 -96.13
CA GLY A 110 -72.59 -83.51 -95.90
C GLY A 110 -71.76 -83.31 -94.62
N ALA A 111 -71.43 -82.04 -94.33
CA ALA A 111 -70.79 -81.58 -93.10
C ALA A 111 -71.17 -80.12 -92.83
N CYS A 112 -71.30 -79.74 -91.55
CA CYS A 112 -71.62 -78.36 -91.17
C CYS A 112 -70.38 -77.45 -91.19
N THR A 113 -70.56 -76.20 -91.60
CA THR A 113 -69.54 -75.16 -91.48
C THR A 113 -69.63 -74.50 -90.10
N ALA A 114 -68.52 -74.46 -89.37
CA ALA A 114 -68.44 -73.76 -88.08
C ALA A 114 -68.99 -72.33 -88.18
N PRO A 115 -69.71 -71.82 -87.16
CA PRO A 115 -69.92 -72.40 -85.83
C PRO A 115 -71.07 -73.42 -85.74
N GLN A 116 -71.65 -73.83 -86.87
CA GLN A 116 -72.69 -74.84 -86.87
C GLN A 116 -72.10 -76.23 -86.64
N VAL A 117 -72.75 -77.02 -85.78
CA VAL A 117 -72.46 -78.43 -85.54
C VAL A 117 -73.63 -79.27 -86.05
N CYS A 118 -73.36 -80.53 -86.36
CA CYS A 118 -74.42 -81.45 -86.76
C CYS A 118 -75.19 -81.91 -85.52
N HIS A 119 -76.48 -81.60 -85.45
CA HIS A 119 -77.34 -82.03 -84.36
C HIS A 119 -77.94 -83.41 -84.64
N GLY A 120 -78.57 -84.02 -83.63
CA GLY A 120 -79.10 -85.39 -83.70
C GLY A 120 -80.24 -85.59 -84.73
N ASP A 121 -80.80 -84.52 -85.28
CA ASP A 121 -81.75 -84.51 -86.39
C ASP A 121 -81.08 -84.44 -87.77
N ASN A 122 -79.75 -84.55 -87.83
CA ASN A 122 -78.95 -84.49 -89.05
C ASN A 122 -79.07 -83.14 -89.79
N GLN A 123 -79.31 -82.08 -89.03
CA GLN A 123 -79.30 -80.68 -89.48
C GLN A 123 -78.17 -79.88 -88.82
N CYS A 124 -77.67 -78.87 -89.52
CA CYS A 124 -76.67 -77.94 -89.01
C CYS A 124 -77.33 -76.83 -88.19
N ALA A 125 -76.96 -76.71 -86.91
CA ALA A 125 -77.36 -75.61 -86.04
C ALA A 125 -76.19 -75.12 -85.19
N CYS A 126 -76.26 -73.87 -84.72
CA CYS A 126 -75.16 -73.22 -84.01
C CYS A 126 -75.10 -73.69 -82.55
N ALA A 127 -73.94 -74.16 -82.11
CA ALA A 127 -73.68 -74.40 -80.70
C ALA A 127 -73.17 -73.09 -80.07
N GLY A 128 -73.97 -72.48 -79.18
CA GLY A 128 -73.59 -71.25 -78.47
C GLY A 128 -72.28 -71.39 -77.68
N GLU A 129 -71.66 -70.25 -77.37
CA GLU A 129 -70.43 -70.19 -76.57
C GLU A 129 -70.75 -70.35 -75.06
N SER A 130 -69.81 -70.88 -74.26
CA SER A 130 -70.01 -71.01 -72.81
C SER A 130 -69.93 -69.66 -72.09
N ILE A 131 -70.63 -69.51 -70.96
CA ILE A 131 -70.62 -68.27 -70.16
C ILE A 131 -69.19 -67.84 -69.79
N THR A 132 -68.33 -68.78 -69.40
CA THR A 132 -66.93 -68.50 -69.04
C THR A 132 -66.14 -67.93 -70.22
N ALA A 133 -66.31 -68.50 -71.41
CA ALA A 133 -65.65 -68.00 -72.61
C ALA A 133 -66.21 -66.63 -73.02
N LEU A 134 -67.51 -66.41 -72.83
CA LEU A 134 -68.18 -65.13 -73.08
C LEU A 134 -67.67 -64.02 -72.15
N CYS A 135 -67.55 -64.29 -70.84
CA CYS A 135 -66.97 -63.35 -69.87
C CYS A 135 -65.50 -63.02 -70.18
N ALA A 136 -64.70 -64.03 -70.55
CA ALA A 136 -63.30 -63.84 -70.92
C ALA A 136 -63.15 -63.00 -72.20
N ARG A 137 -63.98 -63.26 -73.22
CA ARG A 137 -63.99 -62.50 -74.48
C ARG A 137 -64.38 -61.03 -74.27
N LEU A 138 -65.25 -60.76 -73.31
CA LEU A 138 -65.72 -59.42 -72.97
C LEU A 138 -64.85 -58.71 -71.93
N GLU A 139 -63.84 -59.38 -71.39
CA GLU A 139 -62.98 -58.91 -70.30
C GLU A 139 -63.75 -58.51 -69.02
N PHE A 140 -64.90 -59.14 -68.77
CA PHE A 140 -65.69 -58.90 -67.57
C PHE A 140 -65.15 -59.75 -66.40
N GLN A 141 -64.84 -59.09 -65.29
CA GLN A 141 -64.27 -59.71 -64.07
C GLN A 141 -65.32 -59.95 -62.99
N CYS A 142 -66.33 -59.09 -62.96
CA CYS A 142 -67.44 -59.10 -62.02
C CYS A 142 -68.71 -58.70 -62.79
N GLY A 143 -69.89 -59.01 -62.23
CA GLY A 143 -71.17 -58.48 -62.74
C GLY A 143 -72.21 -59.57 -62.93
N ARG A 144 -73.47 -59.20 -62.72
CA ARG A 144 -74.62 -60.13 -62.76
C ARG A 144 -75.62 -59.64 -63.79
N ALA A 145 -76.25 -60.59 -64.49
CA ALA A 145 -77.32 -60.33 -65.45
C ALA A 145 -76.94 -59.36 -66.59
N ILE A 146 -75.82 -59.63 -67.24
CA ILE A 146 -75.34 -58.80 -68.36
C ILE A 146 -75.85 -59.41 -69.67
N ASP A 147 -76.66 -58.67 -70.42
CA ASP A 147 -77.17 -59.12 -71.71
C ASP A 147 -76.15 -58.87 -72.81
N VAL A 148 -75.66 -59.94 -73.44
CA VAL A 148 -74.63 -59.87 -74.47
C VAL A 148 -74.96 -60.80 -75.63
N THR A 149 -74.45 -60.48 -76.81
CA THR A 149 -74.63 -61.32 -77.99
C THR A 149 -73.52 -62.36 -78.08
N ASP A 150 -73.89 -63.63 -78.24
CA ASP A 150 -72.97 -64.73 -78.47
C ASP A 150 -72.57 -64.85 -79.96
N ILE A 151 -71.67 -65.79 -80.26
CA ILE A 151 -71.20 -66.05 -81.62
C ILE A 151 -72.29 -66.55 -82.58
N CYS A 152 -73.43 -66.99 -82.04
CA CYS A 152 -74.61 -67.43 -82.79
C CYS A 152 -75.64 -66.32 -82.99
N ASN A 153 -75.31 -65.07 -82.62
CA ASN A 153 -76.22 -63.92 -82.58
C ASN A 153 -77.41 -64.08 -81.62
N ALA A 154 -77.34 -65.01 -80.68
CA ALA A 154 -78.30 -65.11 -79.60
C ALA A 154 -77.93 -64.11 -78.49
N VAL A 155 -78.94 -63.42 -77.94
CA VAL A 155 -78.74 -62.63 -76.71
C VAL A 155 -78.77 -63.60 -75.54
N VAL A 156 -77.68 -63.62 -74.78
CA VAL A 156 -77.48 -64.46 -73.60
C VAL A 156 -77.23 -63.54 -72.40
N THR A 157 -77.96 -63.77 -71.32
CA THR A 157 -77.72 -63.12 -70.03
C THR A 157 -76.63 -63.88 -69.28
N ILE A 158 -75.52 -63.21 -68.94
CA ILE A 158 -74.37 -63.82 -68.27
C ILE A 158 -74.12 -63.26 -66.87
N GLU A 159 -73.43 -64.06 -66.06
CA GLU A 159 -72.90 -63.69 -64.75
C GLU A 159 -71.40 -63.97 -64.75
N CYS A 160 -70.59 -62.92 -64.58
CA CYS A 160 -69.14 -62.97 -64.71
C CYS A 160 -68.50 -62.71 -63.35
N GLY A 161 -68.45 -63.70 -62.46
CA GLY A 161 -67.67 -63.61 -61.21
C GLY A 161 -68.09 -62.53 -60.20
N SER A 162 -67.29 -62.40 -59.13
CA SER A 162 -67.43 -61.40 -58.07
C SER A 162 -66.07 -60.90 -57.60
N CYS A 163 -66.00 -59.68 -57.08
CA CYS A 163 -64.76 -59.14 -56.51
C CYS A 163 -64.41 -59.83 -55.18
N SER A 164 -63.12 -60.08 -54.96
CA SER A 164 -62.63 -60.94 -53.86
C SER A 164 -61.94 -60.18 -52.71
N ARG A 165 -61.77 -58.86 -52.83
CA ARG A 165 -61.28 -58.01 -51.75
C ARG A 165 -62.44 -57.30 -51.07
N ASP A 166 -62.32 -57.07 -49.77
CA ASP A 166 -63.39 -56.52 -48.92
C ASP A 166 -63.86 -55.11 -49.33
N LEU A 167 -63.01 -54.33 -50.02
CA LEU A 167 -63.31 -52.98 -50.52
C LEU A 167 -63.48 -52.91 -52.05
N ASP A 168 -63.33 -54.01 -52.77
CA ASP A 168 -63.53 -54.02 -54.22
C ASP A 168 -65.03 -54.11 -54.54
N GLN A 169 -65.55 -53.07 -55.19
CA GLN A 169 -66.89 -53.05 -55.76
C GLN A 169 -66.85 -53.40 -57.26
N CYS A 170 -67.95 -53.94 -57.77
CA CYS A 170 -68.09 -54.20 -59.19
C CYS A 170 -68.60 -52.95 -59.92
N VAL A 171 -67.70 -52.24 -60.59
CA VAL A 171 -68.01 -51.03 -61.35
C VAL A 171 -67.69 -51.30 -62.83
N ASP A 172 -68.67 -51.09 -63.71
CA ASP A 172 -68.55 -51.34 -65.16
C ASP A 172 -67.97 -52.74 -65.50
N ASN A 173 -68.45 -53.75 -64.77
CA ASN A 173 -68.04 -55.15 -64.91
C ASN A 173 -66.55 -55.43 -64.61
N ARG A 174 -65.87 -54.51 -63.91
CA ARG A 174 -64.50 -54.64 -63.40
C ARG A 174 -64.47 -54.38 -61.90
N CYS A 175 -63.52 -55.02 -61.21
CA CYS A 175 -63.34 -54.78 -59.78
C CYS A 175 -62.55 -53.48 -59.56
N ALA A 176 -63.15 -52.54 -58.85
CA ALA A 176 -62.56 -51.27 -58.46
C ALA A 176 -62.67 -51.09 -56.95
N CYS A 177 -61.60 -50.67 -56.30
CA CYS A 177 -61.61 -50.42 -54.87
C CYS A 177 -62.19 -49.03 -54.58
N GLU A 178 -63.14 -48.95 -53.66
CA GLU A 178 -63.71 -47.69 -53.17
C GLU A 178 -63.54 -47.62 -51.64
N ASP A 179 -62.82 -46.59 -51.16
CA ASP A 179 -62.71 -46.28 -49.72
C ASP A 179 -63.57 -45.07 -49.39
N GLU A 180 -64.61 -45.28 -48.57
CA GLU A 180 -65.56 -44.22 -48.14
C GLU A 180 -65.15 -43.56 -46.81
N ARG A 181 -64.01 -43.94 -46.21
CA ARG A 181 -63.57 -43.34 -44.94
C ARG A 181 -63.32 -41.84 -45.09
N THR A 182 -63.81 -41.09 -44.12
CA THR A 182 -63.56 -39.66 -44.03
C THR A 182 -62.12 -39.37 -43.61
N THR A 183 -61.65 -38.15 -43.86
CA THR A 183 -60.35 -37.67 -43.36
C THR A 183 -60.15 -37.95 -41.87
N THR A 184 -61.16 -37.71 -41.04
CA THR A 184 -61.09 -37.96 -39.60
C THR A 184 -60.89 -39.43 -39.25
N GLU A 185 -61.57 -40.33 -39.96
CA GLU A 185 -61.46 -41.78 -39.74
C GLU A 185 -60.10 -42.30 -40.20
N LEU A 186 -59.60 -41.83 -41.34
CA LEU A 186 -58.27 -42.17 -41.84
C LEU A 186 -57.15 -41.70 -40.89
N CYS A 187 -57.28 -40.49 -40.34
CA CYS A 187 -56.36 -39.98 -39.34
C CYS A 187 -56.42 -40.76 -38.01
N ALA A 188 -57.62 -41.15 -37.56
CA ALA A 188 -57.82 -41.91 -36.34
C ALA A 188 -57.26 -43.34 -36.44
N ASP A 189 -57.41 -44.02 -37.57
CA ASP A 189 -56.85 -45.36 -37.82
C ASP A 189 -55.31 -45.37 -37.73
N HIS A 190 -54.67 -44.23 -38.03
CA HIS A 190 -53.22 -44.04 -37.91
C HIS A 190 -52.78 -43.36 -36.60
N GLU A 191 -53.69 -43.22 -35.62
CA GLU A 191 -53.44 -42.58 -34.32
C GLU A 191 -52.89 -41.14 -34.42
N LYS A 192 -53.32 -40.41 -35.46
CA LYS A 192 -52.91 -39.01 -35.72
C LYS A 192 -54.08 -38.06 -35.46
N ASN A 193 -53.83 -36.99 -34.72
CA ASN A 193 -54.87 -36.01 -34.33
C ASN A 193 -54.46 -34.55 -34.53
N CYS A 194 -53.32 -34.30 -35.18
CA CYS A 194 -52.95 -32.98 -35.65
C CYS A 194 -52.02 -33.00 -36.88
N GLY A 195 -52.01 -31.88 -37.58
CA GLY A 195 -51.07 -31.61 -38.67
C GLY A 195 -51.46 -32.24 -39.99
N THR A 196 -50.59 -32.08 -40.98
CA THR A 196 -50.82 -32.54 -42.35
C THR A 196 -49.95 -33.77 -42.63
N LEU A 197 -50.55 -34.85 -43.14
CA LEU A 197 -49.88 -36.12 -43.40
C LEU A 197 -50.19 -36.67 -44.79
N SER A 198 -49.41 -37.66 -45.22
CA SER A 198 -49.76 -38.53 -46.34
C SER A 198 -49.95 -39.95 -45.81
N LEU A 199 -51.17 -40.48 -45.93
CA LEU A 199 -51.55 -41.80 -45.41
C LEU A 199 -52.10 -42.66 -46.55
N GLU A 200 -51.88 -43.96 -46.49
CA GLU A 200 -52.48 -44.90 -47.44
C GLU A 200 -53.96 -45.12 -47.06
N ASP A 201 -54.86 -44.99 -48.03
CA ASP A 201 -56.26 -45.36 -47.90
C ASP A 201 -56.40 -46.90 -47.84
N GLY A 202 -57.63 -47.38 -47.75
CA GLY A 202 -57.96 -48.80 -47.55
C GLY A 202 -57.72 -49.61 -48.82
N CYS A 203 -57.59 -48.90 -49.94
CA CYS A 203 -57.27 -49.42 -51.25
C CYS A 203 -55.75 -49.41 -51.53
N GLY A 204 -54.94 -48.88 -50.62
CA GLY A 204 -53.50 -48.73 -50.78
C GLY A 204 -53.08 -47.53 -51.64
N ASN A 205 -53.97 -46.58 -51.91
CA ASN A 205 -53.61 -45.31 -52.54
C ASN A 205 -53.12 -44.33 -51.50
N LEU A 206 -52.03 -43.61 -51.80
CA LEU A 206 -51.56 -42.53 -50.93
C LEU A 206 -52.48 -41.31 -51.06
N VAL A 207 -53.11 -40.92 -49.96
CA VAL A 207 -53.84 -39.66 -49.83
C VAL A 207 -52.87 -38.61 -49.30
N GLU A 208 -52.42 -37.72 -50.19
CA GLU A 208 -51.50 -36.63 -49.86
C GLU A 208 -52.21 -35.45 -49.18
N ASP A 209 -51.46 -34.68 -48.39
CA ASP A 209 -51.91 -33.46 -47.71
C ASP A 209 -53.19 -33.58 -46.88
N LEU A 210 -53.36 -34.70 -46.19
CA LEU A 210 -54.49 -34.97 -45.31
C LEU A 210 -54.37 -34.15 -44.00
N GLU A 211 -55.31 -33.23 -43.76
CA GLU A 211 -55.36 -32.41 -42.55
C GLU A 211 -56.00 -33.19 -41.37
N CYS A 212 -55.17 -33.77 -40.52
CA CYS A 212 -55.60 -34.56 -39.35
C CYS A 212 -55.97 -33.74 -38.12
N GLY A 213 -56.51 -32.53 -38.31
CA GLY A 213 -56.94 -31.63 -37.23
C GLY A 213 -55.84 -30.74 -36.64
N SER A 214 -56.16 -30.09 -35.51
CA SER A 214 -55.28 -29.15 -34.81
C SER A 214 -55.41 -29.28 -33.30
N CYS A 215 -54.33 -29.02 -32.56
CA CYS A 215 -54.35 -29.06 -31.11
C CYS A 215 -55.10 -27.85 -30.53
N THR A 216 -56.11 -28.13 -29.70
CA THR A 216 -56.97 -27.11 -29.08
C THR A 216 -56.74 -26.95 -27.59
N GLY A 217 -55.94 -27.81 -26.95
CA GLY A 217 -55.57 -27.66 -25.54
C GLY A 217 -54.65 -26.46 -25.31
N GLU A 218 -54.75 -25.86 -24.12
CA GLU A 218 -53.80 -24.82 -23.70
C GLU A 218 -52.39 -25.40 -23.67
N HIS A 219 -51.44 -24.71 -24.32
CA HIS A 219 -50.04 -25.11 -24.40
C HIS A 219 -49.77 -26.44 -25.12
N GLU A 220 -50.68 -26.90 -25.99
CA GLU A 220 -50.42 -28.03 -26.87
C GLU A 220 -49.77 -27.60 -28.18
N THR A 221 -48.78 -28.36 -28.61
CA THR A 221 -48.20 -28.28 -29.96
C THR A 221 -48.32 -29.62 -30.66
N CYS A 222 -48.40 -29.57 -31.98
CA CYS A 222 -48.36 -30.77 -32.79
C CYS A 222 -46.92 -31.26 -32.92
N ASP A 223 -46.62 -32.40 -32.30
CA ASP A 223 -45.32 -33.09 -32.35
C ASP A 223 -45.56 -34.53 -32.82
N ASP A 224 -44.87 -34.94 -33.88
CA ASP A 224 -45.11 -36.24 -34.56
C ASP A 224 -46.59 -36.53 -34.85
N ASN A 225 -47.31 -35.49 -35.29
CA ASN A 225 -48.75 -35.54 -35.62
C ASN A 225 -49.65 -35.99 -34.46
N GLN A 226 -49.15 -35.81 -33.23
CA GLN A 226 -49.89 -35.96 -31.99
C GLN A 226 -49.86 -34.66 -31.18
N CYS A 227 -50.99 -34.30 -30.59
CA CYS A 227 -51.06 -33.17 -29.68
C CYS A 227 -50.33 -33.48 -28.38
N ARG A 228 -49.28 -32.71 -28.13
CA ARG A 228 -48.44 -32.83 -26.95
C ARG A 228 -48.39 -31.48 -26.23
N CYS A 229 -48.63 -31.50 -24.93
CA CYS A 229 -48.40 -30.31 -24.12
C CYS A 229 -46.89 -29.98 -24.04
N VAL A 230 -46.56 -28.71 -24.27
CA VAL A 230 -45.21 -28.17 -24.14
C VAL A 230 -45.25 -26.92 -23.26
N ASP A 231 -44.31 -26.81 -22.30
CA ASP A 231 -44.12 -25.55 -21.60
C ASP A 231 -43.23 -24.63 -22.45
N ASP A 232 -43.79 -23.50 -22.86
CA ASP A 232 -43.11 -22.48 -23.66
C ASP A 232 -42.17 -21.59 -22.84
N ARG A 233 -42.15 -21.75 -21.51
CA ARG A 233 -41.28 -20.98 -20.61
C ARG A 233 -39.89 -21.60 -20.57
N SER A 234 -38.88 -20.75 -20.70
CA SER A 234 -37.51 -21.08 -20.27
C SER A 234 -37.46 -21.41 -18.77
N THR A 235 -36.39 -22.10 -18.35
CA THR A 235 -36.15 -22.41 -16.93
C THR A 235 -36.22 -21.15 -16.04
N ALA A 236 -35.67 -20.03 -16.49
CA ALA A 236 -35.72 -18.76 -15.76
C ALA A 236 -37.16 -18.22 -15.62
N GLN A 237 -37.96 -18.26 -16.70
CA GLN A 237 -39.36 -17.84 -16.67
C GLN A 237 -40.21 -18.77 -15.78
N LEU A 238 -39.91 -20.07 -15.77
CA LEU A 238 -40.54 -21.04 -14.89
C LEU A 238 -40.23 -20.73 -13.42
N CYS A 239 -38.98 -20.47 -13.08
CA CYS A 239 -38.55 -20.06 -11.74
C CYS A 239 -39.26 -18.77 -11.26
N VAL A 240 -39.30 -17.73 -12.11
CA VAL A 240 -39.98 -16.46 -11.79
C VAL A 240 -41.47 -16.66 -11.57
N ALA A 241 -42.14 -17.49 -12.39
CA ALA A 241 -43.57 -17.77 -12.25
C ALA A 241 -43.93 -18.43 -10.90
N HIS A 242 -42.97 -19.13 -10.27
CA HIS A 242 -43.11 -19.75 -8.95
C HIS A 242 -42.48 -18.92 -7.81
N GLY A 243 -42.06 -17.68 -8.10
CA GLY A 243 -41.40 -16.80 -7.12
C GLY A 243 -40.06 -17.32 -6.60
N LYS A 244 -39.36 -18.14 -7.40
CA LYS A 244 -38.05 -18.70 -7.09
C LYS A 244 -36.96 -17.96 -7.86
N PHE A 245 -35.89 -17.57 -7.18
CA PHE A 245 -34.82 -16.73 -7.73
C PHE A 245 -33.42 -17.27 -7.49
N CYS A 246 -33.30 -18.37 -6.73
CA CYS A 246 -32.02 -19.01 -6.47
C CYS A 246 -32.19 -20.46 -6.00
N GLY A 247 -31.13 -21.25 -6.18
CA GLY A 247 -31.04 -22.63 -5.69
C GLY A 247 -31.96 -23.59 -6.40
N LEU A 248 -31.96 -24.84 -5.91
CA LEU A 248 -32.76 -25.91 -6.49
C LEU A 248 -34.20 -25.85 -5.98
N SER A 249 -35.16 -26.04 -6.89
CA SER A 249 -36.59 -26.04 -6.59
C SER A 249 -37.33 -27.16 -7.32
N SER A 250 -38.47 -27.57 -6.77
CA SER A 250 -39.43 -28.44 -7.45
C SER A 250 -40.51 -27.56 -8.08
N LEU A 251 -40.56 -27.54 -9.41
CA LEU A 251 -41.43 -26.64 -10.17
C LEU A 251 -42.38 -27.44 -11.04
N THR A 252 -43.64 -27.03 -11.06
CA THR A 252 -44.66 -27.59 -11.95
C THR A 252 -44.77 -26.72 -13.20
N ASP A 253 -44.61 -27.36 -14.35
CA ASP A 253 -44.76 -26.73 -15.67
C ASP A 253 -46.25 -26.51 -16.00
N ARG A 254 -46.57 -25.86 -17.13
CA ARG A 254 -47.97 -25.64 -17.53
C ARG A 254 -48.70 -26.90 -17.99
N CYS A 255 -47.95 -27.99 -18.21
CA CYS A 255 -48.46 -29.30 -18.55
C CYS A 255 -48.77 -30.16 -17.32
N GLY A 256 -48.58 -29.62 -16.11
CA GLY A 256 -48.79 -30.34 -14.85
C GLY A 256 -47.64 -31.27 -14.46
N VAL A 257 -46.53 -31.29 -15.22
CA VAL A 257 -45.35 -32.08 -14.90
C VAL A 257 -44.52 -31.35 -13.86
N THR A 258 -44.27 -32.01 -12.72
CA THR A 258 -43.41 -31.45 -11.67
C THR A 258 -41.99 -31.98 -11.81
N THR A 259 -41.04 -31.08 -12.07
CA THR A 259 -39.62 -31.41 -12.16
C THR A 259 -38.93 -31.01 -10.87
N ALA A 260 -38.27 -31.96 -10.20
CA ALA A 260 -37.46 -31.71 -9.01
C ALA A 260 -36.03 -31.30 -9.40
N GLY A 261 -35.42 -30.42 -8.61
CA GLY A 261 -34.02 -30.03 -8.80
C GLY A 261 -33.80 -29.03 -9.94
N VAL A 262 -34.82 -28.24 -10.30
CA VAL A 262 -34.66 -27.13 -11.25
C VAL A 262 -33.81 -26.05 -10.60
N ASP A 263 -32.69 -25.70 -11.23
CA ASP A 263 -31.80 -24.64 -10.75
C ASP A 263 -32.33 -23.26 -11.15
N CYS A 264 -32.77 -22.50 -10.15
CA CYS A 264 -33.25 -21.13 -10.32
C CYS A 264 -32.13 -20.08 -10.20
N GLY A 265 -30.87 -20.51 -10.24
CA GLY A 265 -29.68 -19.66 -10.29
C GLY A 265 -29.09 -19.34 -8.93
N THR A 266 -28.26 -18.30 -8.89
CA THR A 266 -27.61 -17.82 -7.67
C THR A 266 -28.04 -16.40 -7.37
N CYS A 267 -27.99 -16.00 -6.10
CA CYS A 267 -28.30 -14.63 -5.72
C CYS A 267 -27.24 -13.66 -6.23
N PRO A 268 -27.63 -12.51 -6.82
CA PRO A 268 -26.69 -11.48 -7.23
C PRO A 268 -26.16 -10.72 -6.01
N GLY A 269 -24.83 -10.63 -5.88
CA GLY A 269 -24.14 -9.92 -4.80
C GLY A 269 -23.25 -10.83 -3.95
N GLU A 270 -22.17 -10.27 -3.41
CA GLU A 270 -21.19 -10.99 -2.60
C GLU A 270 -21.77 -11.48 -1.25
N PHE A 271 -22.73 -10.74 -0.69
CA PHE A 271 -23.39 -11.08 0.58
C PHE A 271 -24.84 -11.55 0.41
N ALA A 272 -25.26 -11.83 -0.82
CA ALA A 272 -26.61 -12.32 -1.09
C ALA A 272 -26.67 -13.84 -0.86
N LEU A 273 -27.44 -14.24 0.14
CA LEU A 273 -27.62 -15.65 0.49
C LEU A 273 -28.92 -16.18 -0.10
N CYS A 274 -28.84 -17.36 -0.70
CA CYS A 274 -30.03 -18.09 -1.12
C CYS A 274 -30.66 -18.78 0.09
N ASN A 275 -31.92 -18.46 0.38
CA ASN A 275 -32.68 -19.21 1.38
C ASN A 275 -33.03 -20.59 0.82
N ALA A 276 -32.47 -21.65 1.42
CA ALA A 276 -32.66 -23.03 0.96
C ALA A 276 -34.12 -23.52 1.02
N THR A 277 -34.97 -22.90 1.84
CA THR A 277 -36.38 -23.30 2.00
C THR A 277 -37.30 -22.55 1.06
N THR A 278 -37.10 -21.23 0.93
CA THR A 278 -37.99 -20.39 0.10
C THR A 278 -37.46 -20.21 -1.32
N SER A 279 -36.20 -20.54 -1.60
CA SER A 279 -35.50 -20.29 -2.87
C SER A 279 -35.59 -18.82 -3.29
N THR A 280 -35.55 -17.93 -2.28
CA THR A 280 -35.52 -16.47 -2.43
C THR A 280 -34.19 -15.93 -1.93
N CYS A 281 -33.73 -14.83 -2.52
CA CYS A 281 -32.51 -14.16 -2.08
C CYS A 281 -32.79 -13.26 -0.87
N ALA A 282 -31.92 -13.35 0.12
CA ALA A 282 -31.88 -12.44 1.25
C ALA A 282 -30.50 -11.80 1.33
N CYS A 283 -30.45 -10.51 1.66
CA CYS A 283 -29.19 -9.85 1.91
C CYS A 283 -28.71 -10.15 3.34
N ALA A 284 -27.48 -10.62 3.48
CA ALA A 284 -26.83 -10.85 4.76
C ALA A 284 -25.63 -9.90 4.96
N ASP A 285 -25.76 -8.65 4.50
CA ASP A 285 -24.78 -7.62 4.81
C ASP A 285 -24.96 -7.12 6.25
N ASN A 286 -24.14 -7.65 7.15
CA ASN A 286 -24.15 -7.30 8.57
C ASN A 286 -23.14 -6.20 8.93
N ARG A 287 -22.58 -5.52 7.92
CA ARG A 287 -21.66 -4.41 8.17
C ARG A 287 -22.41 -3.30 8.92
N THR A 288 -21.78 -2.79 9.96
CA THR A 288 -22.20 -1.57 10.66
C THR A 288 -21.92 -0.34 9.79
N ASP A 289 -22.60 0.78 10.06
CA ASP A 289 -22.36 2.05 9.38
C ASP A 289 -20.88 2.46 9.41
N ALA A 290 -20.18 2.23 10.52
CA ALA A 290 -18.75 2.48 10.63
C ALA A 290 -17.91 1.64 9.64
N GLN A 291 -18.26 0.37 9.46
CA GLN A 291 -17.59 -0.51 8.49
C GLN A 291 -17.90 -0.10 7.05
N LYS A 292 -19.13 0.33 6.77
CA LYS A 292 -19.56 0.85 5.46
C LYS A 292 -18.83 2.16 5.10
N CYS A 293 -18.72 3.08 6.07
CA CYS A 293 -17.95 4.31 5.94
C CYS A 293 -16.46 4.05 5.68
N ALA A 294 -15.86 3.09 6.40
CA ALA A 294 -14.47 2.69 6.18
C ALA A 294 -14.26 2.10 4.77
N ALA A 295 -15.15 1.23 4.31
CA ALA A 295 -15.09 0.63 2.97
C ALA A 295 -15.21 1.68 1.85
N ALA A 296 -16.05 2.70 2.05
CA ALA A 296 -16.26 3.79 1.10
C ALA A 296 -15.28 4.98 1.28
N GLN A 297 -14.33 4.86 2.23
CA GLN A 297 -13.38 5.92 2.61
C GLN A 297 -14.06 7.26 2.94
N LYS A 298 -15.20 7.21 3.66
CA LYS A 298 -15.97 8.38 4.10
C LYS A 298 -15.79 8.59 5.60
N GLN A 299 -15.74 9.86 6.02
CA GLN A 299 -15.42 10.27 7.39
C GLN A 299 -16.52 11.13 8.04
N CYS A 300 -17.43 11.69 7.25
CA CYS A 300 -18.47 12.61 7.73
C CYS A 300 -19.67 12.64 6.77
N ASN A 301 -20.76 13.27 7.20
CA ASN A 301 -22.02 13.38 6.45
C ASN A 301 -22.68 12.02 6.14
N THR A 302 -23.87 12.09 5.56
CA THR A 302 -24.57 10.93 5.02
C THR A 302 -24.21 10.75 3.55
N PHE A 303 -24.12 9.50 3.08
CA PHE A 303 -24.00 9.18 1.66
C PHE A 303 -24.81 7.94 1.30
N THR A 304 -25.07 7.77 0.02
CA THR A 304 -25.68 6.55 -0.51
C THR A 304 -24.60 5.49 -0.66
N PHE A 305 -24.72 4.42 0.13
CA PHE A 305 -23.88 3.24 0.03
C PHE A 305 -24.66 2.14 -0.68
N THR A 306 -24.02 1.48 -1.64
CA THR A 306 -24.54 0.24 -2.21
C THR A 306 -23.98 -0.90 -1.37
N ASP A 307 -24.87 -1.61 -0.66
CA ASP A 307 -24.49 -2.78 0.13
C ASP A 307 -23.92 -3.90 -0.78
N GLY A 308 -23.34 -4.95 -0.20
CA GLY A 308 -22.77 -6.02 -1.03
C GLY A 308 -23.82 -6.95 -1.66
N CYS A 309 -25.10 -6.62 -1.52
CA CYS A 309 -26.23 -7.25 -2.18
C CYS A 309 -26.81 -6.37 -3.31
N GLY A 310 -26.24 -5.19 -3.55
CA GLY A 310 -26.67 -4.26 -4.61
C GLY A 310 -27.81 -3.33 -4.22
N LEU A 311 -28.21 -3.28 -2.95
CA LEU A 311 -29.24 -2.36 -2.45
C LEU A 311 -28.60 -1.04 -2.01
N ASN A 312 -29.25 0.07 -2.36
CA ASN A 312 -28.82 1.39 -1.93
C ASN A 312 -29.43 1.74 -0.58
N GLU A 313 -28.59 2.15 0.36
CA GLU A 313 -28.99 2.61 1.68
C GLU A 313 -28.30 3.94 2.03
N SER A 314 -28.88 4.66 2.98
CA SER A 314 -28.30 5.90 3.51
C SER A 314 -27.45 5.59 4.74
N VAL A 315 -26.14 5.82 4.65
CA VAL A 315 -25.18 5.56 5.74
C VAL A 315 -24.65 6.88 6.28
N ALA A 316 -24.72 7.08 7.60
CA ALA A 316 -24.22 8.28 8.26
C ALA A 316 -22.81 8.04 8.83
N CYS A 317 -21.80 8.75 8.31
CA CYS A 317 -20.41 8.62 8.75
C CYS A 317 -20.03 9.56 9.90
N GLY A 318 -21.00 10.17 10.56
CA GLY A 318 -20.78 11.08 11.68
C GLY A 318 -20.37 12.50 11.25
N THR A 319 -19.68 13.18 12.17
CA THR A 319 -19.14 14.54 11.99
C THR A 319 -17.63 14.53 12.20
N CYS A 320 -16.95 15.54 11.67
CA CYS A 320 -15.52 15.72 11.94
C CYS A 320 -15.27 15.96 13.44
N SER A 321 -14.13 15.47 13.94
CA SER A 321 -13.85 15.37 15.38
C SER A 321 -13.29 16.66 15.96
N SER A 322 -12.72 17.52 15.12
CA SER A 322 -12.21 18.84 15.50
C SER A 322 -13.13 19.96 15.01
N GLU A 323 -13.24 21.03 15.80
CA GLU A 323 -13.91 22.27 15.38
C GLU A 323 -13.22 22.97 14.20
N PHE A 324 -11.95 22.61 13.94
CA PHE A 324 -11.16 23.14 12.83
C PHE A 324 -11.26 22.28 11.56
N GLU A 325 -12.08 21.23 11.56
CA GLU A 325 -12.30 20.39 10.39
C GLU A 325 -13.64 20.70 9.73
N SER A 326 -13.63 20.72 8.40
CA SER A 326 -14.82 20.91 7.58
C SER A 326 -15.09 19.65 6.78
N CYS A 327 -16.34 19.19 6.76
CA CYS A 327 -16.73 18.08 5.90
C CYS A 327 -16.86 18.56 4.45
N THR A 328 -16.10 17.98 3.54
CA THR A 328 -16.16 18.28 2.10
C THR A 328 -17.37 17.61 1.44
N ALA A 329 -17.68 18.03 0.20
CA ALA A 329 -18.64 17.33 -0.65
C ALA A 329 -18.23 15.87 -0.98
N GLY A 330 -16.95 15.54 -0.80
CA GLY A 330 -16.45 14.16 -0.91
C GLY A 330 -16.67 13.31 0.34
N ASN A 331 -17.31 13.87 1.38
CA ASN A 331 -17.54 13.27 2.70
C ASN A 331 -16.23 12.94 3.44
N LEU A 332 -15.20 13.77 3.21
CA LEU A 332 -13.91 13.72 3.89
C LEU A 332 -13.75 14.95 4.78
N CYS A 333 -13.20 14.74 5.97
CA CYS A 333 -12.83 15.82 6.88
C CYS A 333 -11.52 16.44 6.40
N VAL A 334 -11.57 17.72 6.06
CA VAL A 334 -10.37 18.48 5.70
C VAL A 334 -10.08 19.51 6.76
N CYS A 335 -8.80 19.68 7.03
CA CYS A 335 -8.35 20.71 7.94
C CYS A 335 -8.62 22.10 7.35
N ASN A 336 -9.31 22.92 8.13
CA ASN A 336 -9.57 24.33 7.85
C ASN A 336 -9.18 25.19 9.06
N ASP A 337 -7.96 24.98 9.57
CA ASP A 337 -7.39 25.85 10.58
C ASP A 337 -7.01 27.19 9.96
N THR A 338 -7.90 28.17 10.10
CA THR A 338 -7.76 29.55 9.59
C THR A 338 -7.06 30.49 10.55
N ARG A 339 -6.65 30.00 11.73
CA ARG A 339 -5.89 30.80 12.67
C ARG A 339 -4.60 31.26 12.01
N ASP A 340 -4.20 32.49 12.31
CA ASP A 340 -2.90 32.97 11.88
C ASP A 340 -1.77 32.17 12.55
N ILE A 341 -0.56 32.29 11.99
CA ILE A 341 0.62 31.56 12.49
C ILE A 341 0.91 31.90 13.96
N ALA A 342 0.62 33.13 14.41
CA ALA A 342 0.89 33.55 15.78
C ALA A 342 0.01 32.79 16.79
N LEU A 343 -1.28 32.67 16.51
CA LEU A 343 -2.23 31.91 17.33
C LEU A 343 -1.91 30.41 17.35
N ILE A 344 -1.45 29.85 16.21
CA ILE A 344 -1.01 28.44 16.17
C ILE A 344 0.23 28.24 17.04
N CYS A 345 1.20 29.15 16.97
CA CYS A 345 2.40 29.10 17.79
C CYS A 345 2.12 29.25 19.29
N GLU A 346 1.23 30.17 19.67
CA GLU A 346 0.79 30.37 21.05
C GLU A 346 0.13 29.11 21.63
N ALA A 347 -0.78 28.48 20.86
CA ALA A 347 -1.42 27.22 21.26
C ALA A 347 -0.42 26.06 21.46
N ASN A 348 0.76 26.14 20.85
CA ASN A 348 1.86 25.18 20.99
C ASN A 348 2.94 25.62 22.00
N ALA A 349 2.70 26.71 22.75
CA ALA A 349 3.66 27.31 23.68
C ALA A 349 5.01 27.67 23.03
N LYS A 350 4.97 28.19 21.79
CA LYS A 350 6.12 28.64 21.01
C LYS A 350 6.07 30.15 20.84
N GLN A 351 7.12 30.84 21.24
CA GLN A 351 7.19 32.32 21.24
C GLN A 351 8.11 32.88 20.16
N CYS A 352 9.15 32.14 19.79
CA CYS A 352 10.21 32.63 18.90
C CYS A 352 10.75 31.52 17.97
N GLY A 353 11.36 31.94 16.85
CA GLY A 353 12.17 31.07 16.00
C GLY A 353 11.36 30.07 15.17
N THR A 354 12.04 29.03 14.66
CA THR A 354 11.40 28.01 13.81
C THR A 354 11.07 26.78 14.65
N ALA A 355 9.81 26.35 14.64
CA ALA A 355 9.30 25.27 15.47
C ALA A 355 8.47 24.26 14.65
N THR A 356 8.36 23.06 15.18
CA THR A 356 7.32 22.10 14.78
C THR A 356 6.11 22.33 15.68
N VAL A 357 4.98 22.66 15.07
CA VAL A 357 3.71 22.94 15.76
C VAL A 357 2.63 21.97 15.31
N VAL A 358 1.64 21.72 16.15
CA VAL A 358 0.43 20.99 15.81
C VAL A 358 -0.68 22.01 15.57
N ASP A 359 -1.30 21.97 14.39
CA ASP A 359 -2.42 22.85 14.09
C ASP A 359 -3.72 22.39 14.80
N GLY A 360 -4.80 23.15 14.62
CA GLY A 360 -6.10 22.87 15.26
C GLY A 360 -6.74 21.57 14.79
N CYS A 361 -6.27 21.02 13.68
CA CYS A 361 -6.72 19.75 13.13
C CYS A 361 -5.84 18.59 13.58
N GLY A 362 -4.86 18.82 14.46
CA GLY A 362 -3.92 17.79 14.91
C GLY A 362 -2.81 17.47 13.91
N GLN A 363 -2.66 18.24 12.83
CA GLN A 363 -1.57 18.01 11.87
C GLN A 363 -0.28 18.68 12.32
N THR A 364 0.80 17.91 12.28
CA THR A 364 2.15 18.39 12.56
C THR A 364 2.68 19.21 11.39
N ARG A 365 2.91 20.51 11.60
CA ARG A 365 3.52 21.44 10.65
C ARG A 365 4.98 21.69 11.04
N PRO A 366 5.96 21.12 10.32
CA PRO A 366 7.36 21.42 10.56
C PRO A 366 7.73 22.80 9.99
N ASN A 367 8.75 23.42 10.55
CA ASN A 367 9.35 24.66 10.07
C ASN A 367 8.43 25.90 10.10
N VAL A 368 7.55 26.00 11.09
CA VAL A 368 6.71 27.18 11.28
C VAL A 368 7.51 28.26 12.01
N THR A 369 7.58 29.46 11.45
CA THR A 369 8.27 30.61 12.06
C THR A 369 7.36 31.29 13.08
N CYS A 370 7.57 31.01 14.34
CA CYS A 370 6.85 31.58 15.47
C CYS A 370 7.53 32.87 15.91
N GLY A 371 7.28 34.00 15.25
CA GLY A 371 7.67 35.33 15.74
C GLY A 371 9.16 35.54 16.07
N SER A 372 9.42 36.54 16.92
CA SER A 372 10.75 36.92 17.42
C SER A 372 10.61 37.50 18.83
N CYS A 373 11.68 37.45 19.62
CA CYS A 373 11.66 38.00 20.97
C CYS A 373 11.52 39.52 20.92
N ILE A 374 10.62 40.05 21.75
CA ILE A 374 10.23 41.46 21.73
C ILE A 374 11.26 42.29 22.51
N ASN A 375 11.85 41.73 23.56
CA ASN A 375 12.88 42.39 24.35
C ASN A 375 14.26 42.17 23.73
N ALA A 376 15.07 43.22 23.62
CA ALA A 376 16.39 43.16 22.99
C ALA A 376 17.41 42.27 23.73
N ILE A 377 17.17 41.96 25.00
CA ILE A 377 18.01 41.07 25.83
C ILE A 377 17.56 39.60 25.78
N GLU A 378 16.39 39.33 25.20
CA GLU A 378 15.90 37.96 25.05
C GLU A 378 16.43 37.34 23.76
N ILE A 379 17.01 36.15 23.90
CA ILE A 379 17.49 35.35 22.78
C ILE A 379 16.55 34.15 22.64
N CYS A 380 16.17 33.85 21.41
CA CYS A 380 15.35 32.70 21.16
C CYS A 380 16.14 31.41 21.43
N ASN A 381 15.67 30.61 22.38
CA ASN A 381 16.26 29.29 22.64
C ASN A 381 15.82 28.31 21.55
N PRO A 382 16.74 27.76 20.74
CA PRO A 382 16.39 26.89 19.63
C PRO A 382 15.86 25.51 20.06
N ALA A 383 16.06 25.10 21.32
CA ALA A 383 15.56 23.82 21.83
C ALA A 383 14.11 23.92 22.33
N THR A 384 13.73 25.05 22.93
CA THR A 384 12.39 25.25 23.53
C THR A 384 11.48 26.13 22.67
N ASN A 385 12.05 26.95 21.78
CA ASN A 385 11.39 28.05 21.07
C ASN A 385 10.74 29.08 22.01
N GLN A 386 11.35 29.25 23.18
CA GLN A 386 10.99 30.29 24.14
C GLN A 386 12.03 31.40 24.13
N CYS A 387 11.58 32.61 24.46
CA CYS A 387 12.46 33.75 24.62
C CYS A 387 13.11 33.66 25.99
N ASP A 388 14.37 33.24 25.99
CA ASP A 388 15.17 33.16 27.21
C ASP A 388 15.98 34.44 27.33
N CYS A 389 15.88 35.08 28.48
CA CYS A 389 16.70 36.24 28.75
C CYS A 389 18.16 35.79 28.88
N GLN A 390 19.04 36.37 28.06
CA GLN A 390 20.48 36.15 28.14
C GLN A 390 21.19 37.48 28.23
N ASP A 391 21.71 37.79 29.42
CA ASP A 391 22.58 38.93 29.58
C ASP A 391 24.01 38.57 29.16
N THR A 392 24.39 38.97 27.95
CA THR A 392 25.73 38.75 27.40
C THR A 392 26.71 39.88 27.72
N ARG A 393 26.32 40.87 28.55
CA ARG A 393 27.20 41.96 28.95
C ARG A 393 28.39 41.42 29.74
N ALA A 394 29.53 42.08 29.60
CA ALA A 394 30.73 41.68 30.31
C ALA A 394 30.60 41.96 31.80
N ASP A 395 31.32 41.21 32.62
CA ASP A 395 31.31 41.37 34.08
C ASP A 395 31.69 42.82 34.48
N SER A 396 32.55 43.48 33.72
CA SER A 396 32.89 44.90 33.91
C SER A 396 31.68 45.82 33.80
N ASP A 397 30.81 45.60 32.81
CA ASP A 397 29.62 46.42 32.59
C ASP A 397 28.61 46.24 33.73
N LEU A 398 28.50 45.02 34.26
CA LEU A 398 27.63 44.71 35.40
C LEU A 398 28.14 45.33 36.71
N CYS A 399 29.45 45.39 36.89
CA CYS A 399 30.07 46.07 38.03
C CYS A 399 29.83 47.59 37.96
N ASP A 400 29.97 48.19 36.78
CA ASP A 400 29.77 49.62 36.55
C ASP A 400 28.31 50.04 36.80
N ASP A 401 27.33 49.27 36.31
CA ASP A 401 25.90 49.51 36.50
C ASP A 401 25.51 49.58 38.00
N GLN A 402 26.22 48.84 38.84
CA GLN A 402 25.98 48.77 40.29
C GLN A 402 26.93 49.65 41.12
N GLY A 403 27.84 50.38 40.46
CA GLY A 403 28.81 51.26 41.12
C GLY A 403 29.86 50.53 41.96
N ILE A 404 30.18 49.29 41.61
CA ILE A 404 31.11 48.40 42.33
C ILE A 404 32.49 48.49 41.67
N GLN A 405 33.51 48.89 42.43
CA GLN A 405 34.84 49.19 41.88
C GLN A 405 35.87 48.07 42.06
N CYS A 406 35.63 47.15 42.99
CA CYS A 406 36.58 46.10 43.32
C CYS A 406 35.94 44.94 44.10
N GLY A 407 36.62 43.80 44.14
CA GLY A 407 36.24 42.66 44.98
C GLY A 407 35.09 41.82 44.41
N GLN A 408 34.67 40.81 45.16
CA GLN A 408 33.54 39.95 44.82
C GLN A 408 32.22 40.61 45.18
N ALA A 409 31.27 40.59 44.24
CA ALA A 409 29.92 41.10 44.47
C ALA A 409 28.88 40.22 43.77
N ASP A 410 27.73 40.10 44.43
CA ASP A 410 26.54 39.52 43.83
C ASP A 410 25.74 40.65 43.16
N VAL A 411 25.83 40.73 41.84
CA VAL A 411 25.12 41.73 41.03
C VAL A 411 23.93 41.09 40.34
N SER A 412 22.88 41.86 40.10
CA SER A 412 21.81 41.40 39.19
C SER A 412 22.24 41.66 37.76
N ASP A 413 22.16 40.63 36.92
CA ASP A 413 22.21 40.82 35.48
C ASP A 413 20.92 41.52 34.99
N GLY A 414 20.89 41.85 33.70
CA GLY A 414 19.77 42.51 33.01
C GLY A 414 18.55 41.61 32.88
N CYS A 415 18.67 40.33 33.24
CA CYS A 415 17.60 39.35 33.31
C CYS A 415 17.05 39.18 34.73
N GLY A 416 17.60 39.88 35.73
CA GLY A 416 17.21 39.74 37.12
C GLY A 416 17.88 38.57 37.86
N ASN A 417 18.81 37.85 37.22
CA ASN A 417 19.54 36.77 37.87
C ASN A 417 20.71 37.32 38.68
N ALA A 418 20.90 36.81 39.89
CA ALA A 418 22.09 37.11 40.68
C ALA A 418 23.31 36.41 40.09
N ARG A 419 24.38 37.17 39.83
CA ARG A 419 25.68 36.70 39.37
C ARG A 419 26.76 37.12 40.36
N SER A 420 27.56 36.15 40.81
CA SER A 420 28.73 36.41 41.66
C SER A 420 29.93 36.67 40.75
N ILE A 421 30.36 37.92 40.67
CA ILE A 421 31.43 38.36 39.77
C ILE A 421 32.53 39.13 40.52
N ASN A 422 33.75 39.07 40.00
CA ASN A 422 34.88 39.82 40.55
C ASN A 422 35.05 41.14 39.80
N CYS A 423 34.76 42.25 40.45
CA CYS A 423 34.87 43.60 39.90
C CYS A 423 36.31 44.15 39.91
N GLY A 424 37.31 43.27 39.98
CA GLY A 424 38.72 43.64 39.90
C GLY A 424 39.32 44.07 41.24
N GLY A 425 40.43 44.82 41.18
CA GLY A 425 41.18 45.27 42.35
C GLY A 425 41.67 46.70 42.19
N CYS A 426 42.03 47.32 43.31
CA CYS A 426 42.42 48.74 43.36
C CYS A 426 43.89 49.01 42.99
N THR A 427 44.57 48.05 42.36
CA THR A 427 46.03 48.07 42.16
C THR A 427 46.50 49.19 41.24
N ASP A 428 45.65 49.63 40.31
CA ASP A 428 45.97 50.67 39.34
C ASP A 428 45.94 52.09 39.94
N LEU A 429 45.40 52.23 41.17
CA LEU A 429 45.33 53.49 41.91
C LEU A 429 46.55 53.72 42.83
N GLY A 430 47.42 52.71 42.98
CA GLY A 430 48.65 52.77 43.78
C GLY A 430 48.67 51.77 44.95
N THR A 431 49.83 51.64 45.60
CA THR A 431 50.08 50.60 46.62
C THR A 431 49.32 50.78 47.95
N HIS A 432 48.66 51.93 48.14
CA HIS A 432 47.93 52.26 49.37
C HIS A 432 46.41 52.14 49.22
N TRP A 433 45.92 51.66 48.08
CA TRP A 433 44.50 51.47 47.82
C TRP A 433 44.10 50.02 48.06
N SER A 434 43.16 49.83 48.97
CA SER A 434 42.55 48.54 49.29
C SER A 434 41.09 48.54 48.90
N CYS A 435 40.56 47.36 48.60
CA CYS A 435 39.14 47.21 48.38
C CYS A 435 38.42 47.16 49.73
N GLY A 436 37.45 48.06 49.94
CA GLY A 436 36.65 48.04 51.15
C GLY A 436 35.82 46.75 51.24
N ALA A 437 35.98 46.02 52.35
CA ALA A 437 35.42 44.67 52.51
C ALA A 437 33.88 44.58 52.50
N THR A 438 33.18 45.71 52.65
CA THR A 438 31.71 45.76 52.76
C THR A 438 31.03 46.71 51.79
N ASN A 439 31.78 47.61 51.14
CA ASN A 439 31.23 48.56 50.18
C ASN A 439 31.78 48.34 48.76
N ASN A 440 32.76 47.47 48.58
CA ASN A 440 33.38 47.16 47.30
C ASN A 440 33.85 48.41 46.53
N LEU A 441 34.19 49.45 47.28
CA LEU A 441 34.77 50.69 46.77
C LEU A 441 36.25 50.71 47.08
N CYS A 442 37.02 51.25 46.15
CA CYS A 442 38.44 51.46 46.39
C CYS A 442 38.63 52.60 47.39
N ALA A 443 39.24 52.29 48.53
CA ALA A 443 39.57 53.25 49.57
C ALA A 443 41.08 53.29 49.76
N CYS A 444 41.62 54.48 49.95
CA CYS A 444 43.03 54.62 50.28
C CYS A 444 43.21 54.55 51.79
N GLU A 445 44.00 53.58 52.24
CA GLU A 445 44.37 53.39 53.64
C GLU A 445 45.88 53.60 53.79
N ASP A 446 46.29 54.86 53.98
CA ASP A 446 47.66 55.13 54.42
C ASP A 446 47.75 55.11 55.95
N LEU A 447 48.32 54.01 56.48
CA LEU A 447 48.54 53.80 57.90
C LEU A 447 49.78 54.54 58.44
N ARG A 448 50.56 55.23 57.59
CA ARG A 448 51.77 55.93 58.00
C ARG A 448 51.41 57.27 58.64
N LEU A 449 51.74 57.42 59.92
CA LEU A 449 51.55 58.64 60.70
C LEU A 449 52.85 59.03 61.41
N GLY A 450 53.01 60.33 61.68
CA GLY A 450 54.10 60.84 62.52
C GLY A 450 55.48 60.64 61.89
N THR A 451 56.37 59.94 62.60
CA THR A 451 57.79 59.82 62.27
C THR A 451 58.06 59.13 60.93
N ALA A 452 57.27 58.13 60.55
CA ALA A 452 57.42 57.45 59.25
C ALA A 452 57.17 58.40 58.07
N LEU A 453 56.17 59.29 58.19
CA LEU A 453 55.88 60.30 57.17
C LEU A 453 56.98 61.37 57.09
N CYS A 454 57.61 61.69 58.22
CA CYS A 454 58.73 62.62 58.28
C CYS A 454 59.99 62.09 57.60
N GLU A 455 60.33 60.82 57.78
CA GLU A 455 61.51 60.19 57.16
C GLU A 455 61.43 60.19 55.63
N GLU A 456 60.28 59.80 55.07
CA GLU A 456 60.06 59.78 53.61
C GLU A 456 60.08 61.17 52.99
N ASN A 457 59.66 62.19 53.76
CA ASN A 457 59.69 63.59 53.34
C ASN A 457 61.00 64.31 53.73
N PHE A 458 62.03 63.55 54.17
CA PHE A 458 63.35 64.03 54.55
C PHE A 458 63.33 65.15 55.61
N LYS A 459 62.40 65.07 56.57
CA LYS A 459 62.25 66.03 57.68
C LYS A 459 62.75 65.39 58.98
N GLN A 460 63.66 66.08 59.67
CA GLN A 460 64.34 65.59 60.88
C GLN A 460 63.87 66.28 62.17
N CYS A 461 63.20 67.44 62.05
CA CYS A 461 62.74 68.21 63.21
C CYS A 461 61.60 69.18 62.85
N GLY A 462 60.94 69.72 63.87
CA GLY A 462 59.90 70.74 63.72
C GLY A 462 58.57 70.20 63.19
N THR A 463 57.61 71.09 62.93
CA THR A 463 56.31 70.74 62.35
C THR A 463 56.26 71.08 60.86
N SER A 464 55.62 70.24 60.05
CA SER A 464 55.41 70.47 58.62
C SER A 464 54.06 69.92 58.17
N THR A 465 53.53 70.47 57.09
CA THR A 465 52.46 69.81 56.33
C THR A 465 53.11 68.81 55.38
N LEU A 466 52.74 67.53 55.50
CA LEU A 466 53.30 66.45 54.68
C LEU A 466 52.15 65.76 53.94
N THR A 467 52.38 65.38 52.68
CA THR A 467 51.40 64.63 51.90
C THR A 467 51.61 63.15 52.13
N ASP A 468 50.57 62.43 52.51
CA ASP A 468 50.64 60.98 52.66
C ASP A 468 50.57 60.26 51.30
N GLY A 469 50.70 58.94 51.32
CA GLY A 469 50.61 58.05 50.16
C GLY A 469 49.22 57.95 49.53
N CYS A 470 48.20 58.56 50.15
CA CYS A 470 46.89 58.76 49.57
C CYS A 470 46.75 60.12 48.87
N GLY A 471 47.81 60.93 48.83
CA GLY A 471 47.76 62.28 48.29
C GLY A 471 47.10 63.30 49.22
N VAL A 472 46.81 62.93 50.48
CA VAL A 472 46.17 63.81 51.45
C VAL A 472 47.23 64.62 52.20
N ALA A 473 47.12 65.94 52.15
CA ALA A 473 47.97 66.84 52.93
C ALA A 473 47.60 66.77 54.42
N ARG A 474 48.53 66.26 55.25
CA ARG A 474 48.41 66.18 56.70
C ARG A 474 49.11 67.40 57.34
N PRO A 475 48.37 68.38 57.87
CA PRO A 475 48.97 69.54 58.51
C PRO A 475 49.54 69.18 59.89
N ASN A 476 50.55 69.93 60.33
CA ASN A 476 51.11 69.86 61.69
C ASN A 476 51.75 68.52 62.08
N VAL A 477 52.32 67.78 61.13
CA VAL A 477 53.09 66.56 61.45
C VAL A 477 54.36 66.97 62.18
N ASN A 478 54.53 66.48 63.41
CA ASN A 478 55.70 66.77 64.25
C ASN A 478 56.81 65.76 63.97
N CYS A 479 57.90 66.25 63.37
CA CYS A 479 59.08 65.46 63.01
C CYS A 479 60.17 65.45 64.08
N GLY A 480 59.84 65.83 65.32
CA GLY A 480 60.74 65.75 66.47
C GLY A 480 61.57 67.01 66.69
N SER A 481 62.61 66.88 67.53
CA SER A 481 63.55 67.97 67.86
C SER A 481 64.99 67.47 67.72
N CYS A 482 65.92 68.39 67.45
CA CYS A 482 67.34 68.08 67.38
C CYS A 482 67.89 67.79 68.78
N THR A 483 68.51 66.63 68.96
CA THR A 483 68.97 66.13 70.27
C THR A 483 70.47 66.29 70.51
N THR A 484 71.21 66.81 69.53
CA THR A 484 72.67 67.01 69.63
C THR A 484 72.99 68.43 70.11
N ASP A 485 73.84 68.55 71.14
CA ASP A 485 74.30 69.85 71.65
C ASP A 485 74.93 70.70 70.54
N GLY A 486 74.48 71.95 70.43
CA GLY A 486 74.92 72.86 69.37
C GLY A 486 74.18 72.69 68.05
N THR A 487 73.11 71.89 67.96
CA THR A 487 72.23 71.84 66.78
C THR A 487 70.88 72.51 67.05
N ALA A 488 70.36 73.23 66.05
CA ALA A 488 69.06 73.87 66.06
C ALA A 488 68.24 73.40 64.85
N CYS A 489 66.93 73.38 64.99
CA CYS A 489 66.04 73.05 63.89
C CYS A 489 65.91 74.24 62.94
N ALA A 490 66.37 74.11 61.71
CA ALA A 490 66.16 75.09 60.65
C ALA A 490 65.64 74.41 59.39
N ASN A 491 64.55 74.92 58.81
CA ASN A 491 63.89 74.34 57.64
C ASN A 491 63.59 72.83 57.80
N ASN A 492 63.17 72.44 59.02
CA ASN A 492 62.87 71.05 59.38
C ASN A 492 64.07 70.08 59.27
N LEU A 493 65.30 70.60 59.25
CA LEU A 493 66.54 69.86 59.30
C LEU A 493 67.35 70.29 60.54
N CYS A 494 68.09 69.35 61.14
CA CYS A 494 68.99 69.69 62.24
C CYS A 494 70.29 70.28 61.70
N VAL A 495 70.54 71.56 61.99
CA VAL A 495 71.73 72.30 61.54
C VAL A 495 72.55 72.78 62.74
N CYS A 496 73.87 72.92 62.56
CA CYS A 496 74.75 73.46 63.61
C CYS A 496 74.46 74.94 63.88
N ALA A 497 74.25 75.29 65.15
CA ALA A 497 74.18 76.65 65.65
C ALA A 497 75.55 77.07 66.23
N ALA A 498 75.92 78.34 66.10
CA ALA A 498 77.23 78.85 66.50
C ALA A 498 77.59 78.50 67.96
N ASP A 499 78.84 78.05 68.19
CA ASP A 499 79.34 77.68 69.51
C ASP A 499 79.35 78.89 70.47
N THR A 500 78.56 78.81 71.53
CA THR A 500 78.38 79.89 72.51
C THR A 500 79.45 79.90 73.61
N ARG A 501 80.39 78.95 73.63
CA ARG A 501 81.47 78.91 74.61
C ARG A 501 82.40 80.11 74.46
N THR A 502 82.75 80.72 75.60
CA THR A 502 83.70 81.85 75.67
C THR A 502 85.15 81.38 75.49
N ASP A 503 86.06 82.28 75.12
CA ASP A 503 87.49 81.99 74.99
C ASP A 503 88.06 81.34 76.26
N ALA A 504 87.64 81.78 77.44
CA ALA A 504 88.10 81.22 78.73
C ALA A 504 87.63 79.76 78.94
N GLN A 505 86.39 79.45 78.53
CA GLN A 505 85.86 78.08 78.60
C GLN A 505 86.56 77.17 77.59
N LEU A 506 86.85 77.68 76.40
CA LEU A 506 87.59 76.95 75.37
C LEU A 506 89.06 76.73 75.77
N CYS A 507 89.72 77.72 76.37
CA CYS A 507 91.07 77.58 76.93
C CYS A 507 91.09 76.50 78.03
N THR A 508 90.10 76.51 78.94
CA THR A 508 90.00 75.51 80.02
C THR A 508 89.76 74.10 79.47
N ALA A 509 88.81 73.96 78.54
CA ALA A 509 88.49 72.67 77.92
C ALA A 509 89.68 72.07 77.14
N ASN A 510 90.55 72.93 76.60
CA ASN A 510 91.75 72.53 75.85
C ASN A 510 93.05 72.63 76.68
N SER A 511 92.96 72.87 78.00
CA SER A 511 94.09 72.95 78.94
C SER A 511 95.16 74.01 78.61
N TYR A 512 94.78 75.11 77.95
CA TYR A 512 95.67 76.24 77.70
C TYR A 512 95.62 77.26 78.85
N ILE A 513 96.78 77.58 79.42
CA ILE A 513 96.94 78.47 80.58
C ILE A 513 97.28 79.90 80.16
N CYS A 514 98.08 80.07 79.11
CA CYS A 514 98.50 81.40 78.63
C CYS A 514 98.65 81.42 77.10
N GLY A 515 98.75 82.62 76.51
CA GLY A 515 99.03 82.78 75.07
C GLY A 515 97.82 82.53 74.16
N GLN A 516 98.06 82.46 72.83
CA GLN A 516 97.00 82.25 71.83
C GLN A 516 97.03 80.84 71.27
N ALA A 517 95.88 80.17 71.23
CA ALA A 517 95.73 78.81 70.72
C ALA A 517 94.57 78.70 69.72
N THR A 518 94.67 77.77 68.78
CA THR A 518 93.54 77.42 67.90
C THR A 518 92.82 76.21 68.48
N VAL A 519 91.52 76.33 68.71
CA VAL A 519 90.64 75.30 69.26
C VAL A 519 89.51 75.02 68.28
N THR A 520 89.04 73.77 68.22
CA THR A 520 87.87 73.42 67.41
C THR A 520 86.60 73.62 68.24
N ASP A 521 85.63 74.34 67.67
CA ASP A 521 84.32 74.56 68.29
C ASP A 521 83.44 73.30 68.25
N SER A 522 82.25 73.33 68.86
CA SER A 522 81.33 72.18 68.93
C SER A 522 80.79 71.73 67.56
N CYS A 523 80.99 72.55 66.52
CA CYS A 523 80.52 72.34 65.16
C CYS A 523 81.67 71.97 64.20
N GLY A 524 82.87 71.72 64.73
CA GLY A 524 84.04 71.32 63.96
C GLY A 524 84.82 72.48 63.32
N SER A 525 84.48 73.73 63.61
CA SER A 525 85.17 74.91 63.03
C SER A 525 86.33 75.38 63.92
N PRO A 526 87.51 75.68 63.36
CA PRO A 526 88.64 76.20 64.13
C PRO A 526 88.44 77.68 64.52
N ARG A 527 88.73 78.01 65.78
CA ARG A 527 88.68 79.36 66.36
C ARG A 527 89.98 79.67 67.10
N ILE A 528 90.54 80.87 66.91
CA ILE A 528 91.68 81.35 67.69
C ILE A 528 91.15 81.93 69.00
N VAL A 529 91.61 81.42 70.13
CA VAL A 529 91.26 81.91 71.47
C VAL A 529 92.50 82.47 72.17
N THR A 530 92.31 83.55 72.93
CA THR A 530 93.40 84.17 73.71
C THR A 530 93.26 83.79 75.18
N CYS A 531 94.19 82.97 75.67
CA CYS A 531 94.30 82.57 77.07
C CYS A 531 95.16 83.59 77.85
N ALA A 532 95.13 83.55 79.19
CA ALA A 532 95.63 84.63 80.06
C ALA A 532 97.09 85.08 79.79
N ASN A 533 97.43 86.32 80.17
CA ASN A 533 98.81 86.83 80.08
C ASN A 533 99.64 86.42 81.29
N CYS A 534 100.93 86.14 81.07
CA CYS A 534 101.86 85.82 82.15
C CYS A 534 102.20 87.03 83.02
N PRO A 535 102.49 86.83 84.33
CA PRO A 535 102.96 87.90 85.22
C PRO A 535 104.27 88.54 84.77
N THR A 536 104.57 89.73 85.28
CA THR A 536 105.80 90.49 84.98
C THR A 536 107.06 89.63 85.24
N ASN A 537 108.02 89.69 84.32
CA ASN A 537 109.25 88.87 84.26
C ASN A 537 109.05 87.37 83.96
N GLN A 538 107.87 86.98 83.44
CA GLN A 538 107.65 85.65 82.86
C GLN A 538 107.21 85.72 81.39
N VAL A 539 107.59 84.73 80.61
CA VAL A 539 107.12 84.54 79.22
C VAL A 539 106.31 83.25 79.12
N CYS A 540 105.25 83.27 78.29
CA CYS A 540 104.42 82.10 78.06
C CYS A 540 105.16 81.09 77.19
N GLN A 541 105.30 79.86 77.67
CA GLN A 541 105.93 78.76 76.96
C GLN A 541 104.88 77.70 76.63
N ASN A 542 104.76 77.36 75.35
CA ASN A 542 103.86 76.32 74.80
C ASN A 542 102.39 76.45 75.23
N ASN A 543 101.92 77.68 75.52
CA ASN A 543 100.56 77.99 76.00
C ASN A 543 100.12 77.29 77.29
N THR A 544 101.02 76.58 77.96
CA THR A 544 100.69 75.73 79.13
C THR A 544 101.45 76.14 80.38
N ALA A 545 102.45 77.02 80.30
CA ALA A 545 103.17 77.52 81.47
C ALA A 545 103.76 78.92 81.26
N CYS A 546 103.85 79.71 82.33
CA CYS A 546 104.59 80.96 82.37
C CYS A 546 105.95 80.73 83.06
N VAL A 547 107.06 81.07 82.39
CA VAL A 547 108.43 80.76 82.85
C VAL A 547 109.24 82.04 83.06
N CYS A 548 109.99 82.12 84.17
CA CYS A 548 110.72 83.33 84.60
C CYS A 548 112.00 83.58 83.78
N VAL A 549 112.30 84.85 83.52
CA VAL A 549 113.53 85.30 82.84
C VAL A 549 114.35 86.21 83.78
N PRO A 550 115.59 85.84 84.17
CA PRO A 550 116.42 86.63 85.09
C PRO A 550 116.79 88.02 84.58
N LEU A 551 116.84 89.01 85.48
CA LEU A 551 117.27 90.38 85.24
C LEU A 551 118.78 90.45 84.91
N GLY A 552 119.14 91.34 83.98
CA GLY A 552 120.54 91.60 83.64
C GLY A 552 121.31 92.38 84.71
N VAL A 553 122.64 92.23 84.73
CA VAL A 553 123.56 92.78 85.76
C VAL A 553 123.37 94.27 86.03
N LYS A 554 123.10 95.08 85.00
CA LYS A 554 122.85 96.51 85.17
C LYS A 554 121.59 96.79 85.99
N ALA A 555 120.48 96.11 85.67
CA ALA A 555 119.22 96.26 86.39
C ALA A 555 119.35 95.75 87.84
N MET A 556 120.17 94.71 88.07
CA MET A 556 120.51 94.27 89.42
C MET A 556 121.31 95.33 90.19
N CYS A 557 122.35 95.94 89.60
CA CYS A 557 123.13 96.98 90.30
C CYS A 557 122.32 98.25 90.60
N ASP A 558 121.41 98.66 89.71
CA ASP A 558 120.55 99.84 89.91
C ASP A 558 119.60 99.68 91.12
N SER A 559 119.37 98.45 91.61
CA SER A 559 118.52 98.20 92.79
C SER A 559 119.23 98.32 94.14
N ILE A 560 120.55 98.61 94.19
CA ILE A 560 121.28 98.80 95.46
C ILE A 560 121.32 100.29 95.85
N THR A 561 120.79 100.60 97.03
CA THR A 561 120.87 101.93 97.62
C THR A 561 122.22 102.14 98.32
N ASN A 562 123.04 103.07 97.82
CA ASN A 562 124.28 103.59 98.43
C ASN A 562 125.51 102.65 98.47
N PRO A 563 125.99 102.13 97.31
CA PRO A 563 127.13 101.22 97.28
C PRO A 563 128.45 101.93 97.66
N LYS A 564 129.23 101.38 98.61
CA LYS A 564 130.59 101.85 98.87
C LYS A 564 131.52 101.30 97.81
N CYS A 565 132.55 102.07 97.46
CA CYS A 565 133.54 101.59 96.49
C CYS A 565 134.25 100.32 96.96
N GLY A 566 134.21 99.30 96.11
CA GLY A 566 134.79 97.99 96.36
C GLY A 566 133.82 96.95 96.96
N ASP A 567 132.54 97.27 97.14
CA ASP A 567 131.55 96.30 97.63
C ASP A 567 131.10 95.34 96.50
N THR A 568 131.41 94.06 96.64
CA THR A 568 130.72 92.96 95.95
C THR A 568 129.54 92.49 96.81
N THR A 569 128.31 92.52 96.28
CA THR A 569 127.11 92.05 96.99
C THR A 569 126.29 91.07 96.16
N ASN A 570 125.54 90.20 96.85
CA ASN A 570 124.63 89.23 96.27
C ASN A 570 123.25 89.87 96.06
N ILE A 571 122.84 90.09 94.82
CA ILE A 571 121.57 90.73 94.44
C ILE A 571 120.64 89.69 93.82
N ASP A 572 119.36 89.71 94.17
CA ASP A 572 118.35 88.88 93.53
C ASP A 572 118.19 89.26 92.04
N ASN A 573 118.26 88.27 91.16
CA ASN A 573 118.08 88.47 89.72
C ASN A 573 116.61 88.64 89.29
N GLY A 574 115.68 88.89 90.22
CA GLY A 574 114.26 89.06 89.91
C GLY A 574 113.50 87.76 89.64
N CYS A 575 114.18 86.61 89.71
CA CYS A 575 113.59 85.27 89.70
C CYS A 575 113.87 84.51 91.01
N GLY A 576 114.22 85.20 92.10
CA GLY A 576 114.44 84.61 93.43
C GLY A 576 115.84 84.03 93.64
N THR A 577 116.73 84.11 92.65
CA THR A 577 118.12 83.60 92.74
C THR A 577 119.08 84.78 92.91
N LYS A 578 119.91 84.74 93.96
CA LYS A 578 120.90 85.79 94.22
C LYS A 578 122.18 85.54 93.43
N GLN A 579 122.72 86.58 92.80
CA GLN A 579 123.95 86.53 92.02
C GLN A 579 124.94 87.56 92.56
N THR A 580 126.21 87.17 92.76
CA THR A 580 127.27 88.11 93.16
C THR A 580 127.60 88.99 91.98
N VAL A 581 127.39 90.29 92.11
CA VAL A 581 127.73 91.27 91.06
C VAL A 581 128.57 92.39 91.65
N ASN A 582 129.57 92.83 90.87
CA ASN A 582 130.47 93.91 91.25
C ASN A 582 130.02 95.20 90.56
N CYS A 583 129.51 96.15 91.35
CA CYS A 583 129.02 97.43 90.87
C CYS A 583 130.10 98.51 91.09
N ASN A 584 131.13 98.53 90.23
CA ASN A 584 132.24 99.48 90.35
C ASN A 584 131.82 100.93 89.99
N GLY A 585 131.68 101.79 91.02
CA GLY A 585 132.15 103.18 91.02
C GLY A 585 131.17 104.30 90.63
N THR A 586 130.63 105.00 91.64
CA THR A 586 130.42 106.47 91.63
C THR A 586 130.31 106.98 93.08
N CYS A 587 131.21 107.87 93.53
CA CYS A 587 131.07 108.55 94.82
C CYS A 587 130.07 109.71 94.70
N GLN A 588 129.06 109.75 95.56
CA GLN A 588 127.83 110.52 95.38
C GLN A 588 127.91 112.06 95.48
N GLN A 589 129.07 112.70 95.67
CA GLN A 589 129.12 114.17 95.66
C GLN A 589 130.40 114.72 95.00
N GLY A 590 130.25 115.07 93.71
CA GLY A 590 131.14 115.93 92.93
C GLY A 590 132.45 115.31 92.46
N ASN A 591 132.50 114.82 91.21
CA ASN A 591 133.70 114.46 90.43
C ASN A 591 134.91 113.87 91.20
N ARG A 592 134.64 112.93 92.11
CA ARG A 592 135.68 112.16 92.81
C ARG A 592 135.67 110.72 92.34
N GLU A 593 136.86 110.17 92.12
CA GLU A 593 137.03 108.78 91.71
C GLU A 593 137.54 107.96 92.90
N CYS A 594 137.12 106.70 92.97
CA CYS A 594 137.63 105.80 93.99
C CYS A 594 139.04 105.35 93.67
N LYS A 595 139.98 105.75 94.52
CA LYS A 595 141.39 105.38 94.41
C LYS A 595 141.87 104.78 95.73
N LYS A 596 142.86 103.91 95.65
CA LYS A 596 143.44 103.25 96.81
C LYS A 596 144.68 104.03 97.27
N VAL A 597 144.64 104.61 98.46
CA VAL A 597 145.78 105.37 99.03
C VAL A 597 146.18 104.70 100.35
N GLN A 598 147.45 104.29 100.46
CA GLN A 598 148.00 103.56 101.62
C GLN A 598 147.19 102.32 102.06
N GLY A 599 146.60 101.60 101.11
CA GLY A 599 145.93 100.30 101.36
C GLY A 599 144.42 100.36 101.57
N THR A 600 143.85 101.54 101.81
CA THR A 600 142.40 101.73 101.99
C THR A 600 141.79 102.38 100.75
N TRP A 601 140.60 101.93 100.34
CA TRP A 601 139.85 102.55 99.24
C TRP A 601 139.17 103.83 99.76
N THR A 602 139.46 104.95 99.12
CA THR A 602 138.93 106.26 99.47
C THR A 602 138.40 106.95 98.21
N CYS A 603 137.31 107.71 98.35
CA CYS A 603 136.89 108.65 97.31
C CYS A 603 137.89 109.81 97.32
N VAL A 604 138.62 110.02 96.22
CA VAL A 604 139.63 111.09 96.11
C VAL A 604 139.10 112.19 95.21
#